data_AF-A0A7J7G7R4-F1
#
_entry.id   AF-A0A7J7G7R4-F1
#
_cell.length_a   1.000
_cell.length_b   1.000
_cell.length_c   1.000
_cell.angle_alpha   90.00
_cell.angle_beta   90.00
_cell.angle_gamma   90.00
#
_symmetry.space_group_name_H-M   'P 1'
#
loop_
_entity.id
_entity.type
_entity.pdbx_description
1 polymer ?
#
loop_
_entity_poly.entity_id
_entity_poly.type
_entity_poly.pdbx_seq_one_letter_code
_entity_poly.pdbx_strand_id
1 'polypeptide(L)'
;IGGNQAAFWGCGFFGAQDTLHDDRVRHYFKDCYIQGSIDFIFGNARSLYESCQLSSIANPVALGANVINGVVTMHGRASKDENSGFAFVNCIVGRTGRIWLSRAWRPLLTYK
;
A
#
# COMPACT_ATOMS: atom_id res chain seq x y z
N ILE A 1 6.87 -2.39 -10.12
CA ILE A 1 7.71 -3.60 -9.96
C ILE A 1 7.00 -4.74 -10.67
N GLY A 2 7.62 -5.35 -11.69
CA GLY A 2 7.00 -6.45 -12.45
C GLY A 2 7.86 -7.71 -12.58
N GLY A 3 9.05 -7.72 -11.97
CA GLY A 3 9.94 -8.88 -11.98
C GLY A 3 9.56 -9.89 -10.90
N ASN A 4 9.38 -11.15 -11.27
CA ASN A 4 8.95 -12.17 -10.31
C ASN A 4 10.06 -12.49 -9.29
N GLN A 5 9.67 -12.72 -8.04
CA GLN A 5 10.57 -13.02 -6.92
C GLN A 5 11.52 -11.87 -6.58
N ALA A 6 11.11 -10.61 -6.83
CA ALA A 6 11.84 -9.45 -6.35
C ALA A 6 11.70 -9.31 -4.82
N ALA A 7 12.80 -8.97 -4.15
CA ALA A 7 12.84 -8.69 -2.73
C ALA A 7 13.51 -7.34 -2.46
N PHE A 8 12.97 -6.59 -1.49
CA PHE A 8 13.49 -5.30 -1.06
C PHE A 8 13.70 -5.34 0.45
N TRP A 9 14.90 -5.01 0.91
CA TRP A 9 15.25 -5.02 2.33
C TRP A 9 15.94 -3.73 2.72
N GLY A 10 15.40 -3.02 3.72
CA GLY A 10 15.98 -1.75 4.20
C GLY A 10 15.84 -0.62 3.18
N CYS A 11 14.93 -0.74 2.22
CA CYS A 11 14.73 0.24 1.17
C CYS A 11 13.78 1.35 1.60
N GLY A 12 13.98 2.55 1.04
CA GLY A 12 13.06 3.67 1.15
C GLY A 12 12.33 3.94 -0.17
N PHE A 13 11.01 4.06 -0.12
CA PHE A 13 10.16 4.46 -1.25
C PHE A 13 9.44 5.76 -0.90
N PHE A 14 9.71 6.82 -1.65
CA PHE A 14 9.23 8.17 -1.33
C PHE A 14 8.42 8.75 -2.49
N GLY A 15 7.20 9.19 -2.18
CA GLY A 15 6.33 9.85 -3.13
C GLY A 15 5.14 10.49 -2.42
N ALA A 16 4.12 10.83 -3.21
CA ALA A 16 2.83 11.31 -2.72
C ALA A 16 1.73 10.36 -3.20
N GLN A 17 1.07 10.66 -4.32
CA GLN A 17 0.15 9.73 -4.94
C GLN A 17 0.94 8.66 -5.72
N ASP A 18 0.46 7.41 -5.68
CA ASP A 18 0.97 6.30 -6.49
C ASP A 18 2.48 6.03 -6.29
N THR A 19 2.97 6.10 -5.04
CA THR A 19 4.41 5.94 -4.74
C THR A 19 4.99 4.59 -5.18
N LEU A 20 4.34 3.48 -4.80
CA LEU A 20 4.86 2.13 -5.01
C LEU A 20 3.89 1.34 -5.89
N HIS A 21 4.19 1.30 -7.19
CA HIS A 21 3.47 0.44 -8.13
C HIS A 21 3.94 -1.01 -8.00
N ASP A 22 3.27 -1.77 -7.14
CA ASP A 22 3.44 -3.21 -6.94
C ASP A 22 2.59 -4.01 -7.96
N ASP A 23 2.97 -3.89 -9.23
CA ASP A 23 2.17 -4.22 -10.44
C ASP A 23 1.59 -5.65 -10.44
N ARG A 24 2.45 -6.68 -10.39
CA ARG A 24 2.03 -8.08 -10.57
C ARG A 24 3.05 -9.06 -9.98
N VAL A 25 2.77 -10.36 -10.07
CA VAL A 25 3.65 -11.47 -9.65
C VAL A 25 4.02 -11.42 -8.14
N ARG A 26 5.08 -12.10 -7.71
CA ARG A 26 5.41 -12.27 -6.28
C ARG A 26 6.54 -11.35 -5.86
N HIS A 27 6.32 -10.58 -4.79
CA HIS A 27 7.35 -9.72 -4.19
C HIS A 27 7.38 -9.84 -2.66
N TYR A 28 8.50 -9.42 -2.08
CA TYR A 28 8.70 -9.40 -0.63
C TYR A 28 9.40 -8.10 -0.21
N PHE A 29 8.86 -7.44 0.82
CA PHE A 29 9.40 -6.21 1.38
C PHE A 29 9.65 -6.42 2.86
N LYS A 30 10.89 -6.19 3.30
CA LYS A 30 11.28 -6.36 4.70
C LYS A 30 11.96 -5.10 5.23
N ASP A 31 11.62 -4.68 6.44
CA ASP A 31 12.25 -3.53 7.12
C ASP A 31 12.31 -2.27 6.22
N CYS A 32 11.30 -2.09 5.35
CA CYS A 32 11.27 -0.99 4.39
C CYS A 32 10.51 0.21 4.94
N TYR A 33 10.87 1.39 4.45
CA TYR A 33 10.14 2.63 4.68
C TYR A 33 9.39 3.04 3.42
N ILE A 34 8.07 3.20 3.50
CA ILE A 34 7.22 3.57 2.35
C ILE A 34 6.41 4.80 2.71
N GLN A 35 6.52 5.86 1.92
CA GLN A 35 5.87 7.15 2.17
C GLN A 35 4.96 7.57 1.03
N GLY A 36 3.75 8.04 1.35
CA GLY A 36 2.87 8.68 0.36
C GLY A 36 1.58 9.26 0.94
N SER A 37 0.68 9.70 0.06
CA SER A 37 -0.62 10.28 0.39
C SER A 37 -1.77 9.38 -0.08
N ILE A 38 -2.06 9.35 -1.38
CA ILE A 38 -3.16 8.57 -1.98
C ILE A 38 -2.60 7.34 -2.68
N ASP A 39 -3.19 6.19 -2.39
CA ASP A 39 -2.90 4.90 -3.03
C ASP A 39 -1.42 4.56 -3.11
N PHE A 40 -0.67 4.91 -2.07
CA PHE A 40 0.79 4.92 -2.16
C PHE A 40 1.44 3.53 -2.23
N ILE A 41 0.65 2.47 -2.03
CA ILE A 41 0.97 1.10 -2.45
C ILE A 41 -0.19 0.60 -3.32
N PHE A 42 0.06 0.36 -4.62
CA PHE A 42 -1.01 -0.01 -5.55
C PHE A 42 -0.55 -1.03 -6.58
N GLY A 43 -1.49 -1.79 -7.13
CA GLY A 43 -1.22 -2.80 -8.16
C GLY A 43 -2.00 -4.10 -7.92
N ASN A 44 -1.54 -5.20 -8.49
CA ASN A 44 -2.18 -6.51 -8.39
C ASN A 44 -1.18 -7.65 -8.08
N ALA A 45 -0.06 -7.35 -7.43
CA ALA A 45 0.91 -8.36 -7.02
C ALA A 45 0.39 -9.25 -5.86
N ARG A 46 1.12 -10.33 -5.62
CA ARG A 46 1.04 -11.17 -4.42
C ARG A 46 2.25 -10.86 -3.57
N SER A 47 2.09 -9.96 -2.60
CA SER A 47 3.22 -9.38 -1.88
C SER A 47 3.06 -9.49 -0.37
N LEU A 48 4.18 -9.78 0.29
CA LEU A 48 4.30 -9.71 1.75
C LEU A 48 5.16 -8.49 2.11
N TYR A 49 4.61 -7.66 2.98
CA TYR A 49 5.29 -6.54 3.63
C TYR A 49 5.49 -6.93 5.10
N GLU A 50 6.73 -7.10 5.52
CA GLU A 50 7.10 -7.53 6.88
C GLU A 50 7.95 -6.46 7.57
N SER A 51 7.54 -6.07 8.78
CA SER A 51 8.27 -5.08 9.60
C SER A 51 8.49 -3.73 8.90
N CYS A 52 7.61 -3.36 7.97
CA CYS A 52 7.72 -2.11 7.22
C CYS A 52 7.06 -0.94 7.97
N GLN A 53 7.54 0.28 7.71
CA GLN A 53 6.92 1.51 8.16
C GLN A 53 6.19 2.19 6.99
N LEU A 54 4.86 2.30 7.10
CA LEU A 54 3.98 2.89 6.09
C LEU A 54 3.55 4.28 6.56
N SER A 55 4.06 5.31 5.88
CA SER A 55 4.05 6.68 6.36
C SER A 55 3.18 7.60 5.50
N SER A 56 2.06 8.04 6.05
CA SER A 56 1.18 9.02 5.39
C SER A 56 1.74 10.44 5.49
N ILE A 57 1.83 11.13 4.36
CA ILE A 57 2.11 12.57 4.26
C ILE A 57 0.87 13.40 3.88
N ALA A 58 -0.32 12.81 4.01
CA ALA A 58 -1.57 13.53 3.78
C ALA A 58 -1.70 14.73 4.73
N ASN A 59 -2.20 15.86 4.21
CA ASN A 59 -2.37 17.08 5.01
C ASN A 59 -3.26 16.82 6.25
N PRO A 60 -3.01 17.46 7.40
CA PRO A 60 -3.94 17.40 8.53
C PRO A 60 -5.36 17.80 8.10
N VAL A 61 -6.35 17.06 8.59
CA VAL A 61 -7.77 17.35 8.32
C VAL A 61 -8.34 18.11 9.50
N ALA A 62 -9.04 19.22 9.23
CA ALA A 62 -9.69 20.02 10.25
C ALA A 62 -10.66 19.18 11.10
N LEU A 63 -10.76 19.51 12.39
CA LEU A 63 -11.73 18.89 13.28
C LEU A 63 -13.14 19.09 12.72
N GLY A 64 -13.95 18.03 12.69
CA GLY A 64 -15.31 18.05 12.16
C GLY A 64 -15.44 17.91 10.64
N ALA A 65 -14.37 18.07 9.85
CA ALA A 65 -14.43 17.79 8.42
C ALA A 65 -14.58 16.29 8.17
N ASN A 66 -15.37 15.88 7.17
CA ASN A 66 -15.57 14.48 6.78
C ASN A 66 -14.91 14.17 5.44
N VAL A 67 -13.58 14.35 5.36
CA VAL A 67 -12.79 14.13 4.15
C VAL A 67 -11.68 13.14 4.43
N ILE A 68 -11.48 12.21 3.50
CA ILE A 68 -10.35 11.30 3.46
C ILE A 68 -9.37 11.83 2.45
N ASN A 69 -8.12 12.00 2.87
CA ASN A 69 -7.07 12.58 2.04
C ASN A 69 -5.78 11.75 2.04
N GLY A 70 -5.81 10.56 2.65
CA GLY A 70 -4.79 9.55 2.47
C GLY A 70 -5.39 8.15 2.33
N VAL A 71 -4.76 7.33 1.51
CA VAL A 71 -5.12 5.93 1.30
C VAL A 71 -3.84 5.12 1.20
N VAL A 72 -3.68 4.13 2.07
CA VAL A 72 -2.44 3.32 2.11
C VAL A 72 -2.36 2.40 0.90
N THR A 73 -3.43 1.65 0.62
CA THR A 73 -3.41 0.63 -0.42
C THR A 73 -4.56 0.75 -1.42
N MET A 74 -4.27 0.36 -2.66
CA MET A 74 -5.23 0.29 -3.76
C MET A 74 -4.97 -1.01 -4.55
N HIS A 75 -5.61 -2.10 -4.12
CA HIS A 75 -5.41 -3.42 -4.73
C HIS A 75 -6.34 -3.65 -5.92
N GLY A 76 -5.77 -4.19 -6.99
CA GLY A 76 -6.37 -4.31 -8.31
C GLY A 76 -6.89 -5.70 -8.67
N ARG A 77 -7.24 -6.54 -7.70
CA ARG A 77 -7.74 -7.89 -7.99
C ARG A 77 -9.10 -7.86 -8.70
N ALA A 78 -9.17 -8.54 -9.85
CA ALA A 78 -10.32 -8.49 -10.75
C ALA A 78 -11.23 -9.73 -10.65
N SER A 79 -10.70 -10.88 -10.24
CA SER A 79 -11.44 -12.15 -10.13
C SER A 79 -11.12 -12.90 -8.84
N LYS A 80 -12.01 -13.81 -8.42
CA LYS A 80 -11.78 -14.69 -7.26
C LYS A 80 -10.70 -15.74 -7.53
N ASP A 81 -10.36 -15.96 -8.80
CA ASP A 81 -9.37 -16.95 -9.23
C ASP A 81 -7.95 -16.37 -9.27
N GLU A 82 -7.81 -15.05 -9.26
CA GLU A 82 -6.51 -14.38 -9.16
C GLU A 82 -5.86 -14.65 -7.80
N ASN A 83 -4.66 -15.22 -7.79
CA ASN A 83 -3.88 -15.46 -6.57
C ASN A 83 -2.99 -14.24 -6.25
N SER A 84 -3.62 -13.08 -6.07
CA SER A 84 -2.98 -11.80 -5.74
C SER A 84 -3.50 -11.25 -4.40
N GLY A 85 -2.77 -10.29 -3.84
CA GLY A 85 -3.11 -9.62 -2.58
C GLY A 85 -1.87 -9.06 -1.90
N PHE A 86 -2.09 -8.06 -1.06
CA PHE A 86 -1.07 -7.52 -0.18
C PHE A 86 -1.32 -8.01 1.24
N ALA A 87 -0.28 -8.55 1.87
CA ALA A 87 -0.27 -8.94 3.29
C ALA A 87 0.73 -8.08 4.06
N PHE A 88 0.35 -7.62 5.24
CA PHE A 88 1.17 -6.74 6.08
C PHE A 88 1.34 -7.37 7.46
N VAL A 89 2.58 -7.72 7.83
CA VAL A 89 2.91 -8.40 9.08
C VAL A 89 3.89 -7.53 9.86
N ASN A 90 3.56 -7.24 11.12
CA ASN A 90 4.38 -6.40 12.00
C ASN A 90 4.69 -5.00 11.43
N CYS A 91 3.85 -4.50 10.52
CA CYS A 91 4.02 -3.17 9.93
C CYS A 91 3.42 -2.09 10.85
N ILE A 92 4.01 -0.90 10.80
CA ILE A 92 3.49 0.29 11.48
C ILE A 92 2.87 1.22 10.42
N VAL A 93 1.66 1.71 10.67
CA VAL A 93 0.95 2.64 9.77
C VAL A 93 0.71 3.96 10.49
N GLY A 94 1.12 5.07 9.89
CA GLY A 94 0.70 6.41 10.34
C GLY A 94 1.72 7.53 10.11
N ARG A 95 1.22 8.77 10.11
CA ARG A 95 1.98 9.99 10.45
C ARG A 95 1.06 11.22 10.51
N THR A 96 0.32 11.49 9.44
CA THR A 96 -0.52 12.69 9.29
C THR A 96 -1.75 12.44 8.40
N GLY A 97 -2.76 13.31 8.52
CA GLY A 97 -4.00 13.29 7.74
C GLY A 97 -5.05 12.29 8.24
N ARG A 98 -6.17 12.21 7.50
CA ARG A 98 -7.21 11.21 7.76
C ARG A 98 -7.10 10.12 6.69
N ILE A 99 -6.66 8.94 7.12
CA ILE A 99 -6.27 7.86 6.23
C ILE A 99 -7.25 6.69 6.24
N TRP A 100 -7.48 6.11 5.07
CA TRP A 100 -8.00 4.76 4.93
C TRP A 100 -6.86 3.77 4.70
N LEU A 101 -7.00 2.56 5.22
CA LEU A 101 -6.04 1.48 4.96
C LEU A 101 -6.11 0.99 3.52
N SER A 102 -7.30 0.97 2.92
CA SER A 102 -7.48 0.45 1.57
C SER A 102 -8.71 1.04 0.89
N ARG A 103 -8.70 1.02 -0.45
CA ARG A 103 -9.89 1.16 -1.29
C ARG A 103 -9.76 0.31 -2.56
N ALA A 104 -10.89 0.06 -3.23
CA ALA A 104 -10.98 -0.88 -4.35
C ALA A 104 -10.58 -0.21 -5.65
N TRP A 105 -9.57 -0.73 -6.35
CA TRP A 105 -9.34 -0.34 -7.74
C TRP A 105 -10.25 -1.13 -8.68
N ARG A 106 -10.50 -2.39 -8.34
CA ARG A 106 -11.33 -3.34 -9.09
C ARG A 106 -12.33 -4.04 -8.16
N PRO A 107 -13.34 -4.75 -8.70
CA PRO A 107 -14.50 -5.21 -7.92
C PRO A 107 -14.21 -6.16 -6.74
N LEU A 108 -13.03 -6.79 -6.69
CA LEU A 108 -12.71 -7.81 -5.70
C LEU A 108 -11.44 -7.45 -4.92
N LEU A 109 -11.59 -6.60 -3.91
CA LEU A 109 -10.55 -6.37 -2.91
C LEU A 109 -10.28 -7.61 -2.06
N THR A 110 -9.01 -7.84 -1.68
CA THR A 110 -8.65 -8.87 -0.69
C THR A 110 -7.47 -8.39 0.15
N TYR A 111 -7.66 -8.34 1.46
CA TYR A 111 -6.62 -8.12 2.47
C TYR A 111 -6.61 -9.34 3.39
N LYS A 112 -5.43 -9.89 3.66
CA LYS A 112 -5.21 -11.01 4.58
C LYS A 112 -4.13 -10.64 5.59
#